data_AF-A0A957RY53-F1
#
_entry.id   AF-A0A957RY53-F1
#
_cell.length_a   1.000
_cell.length_b   1.000
_cell.length_c   1.000
_cell.angle_alpha   90.00
_cell.angle_beta   90.00
_cell.angle_gamma   90.00
#
_symmetry.space_group_name_H-M   'P 1'
#
loop_
_entity.id
_entity.type
_entity.pdbx_description
1 polymer ?
#
loop_
_entity_poly.entity_id
_entity_poly.type
_entity_poly.pdbx_seq_one_letter_code
_entity_poly.pdbx_strand_id
1 'polypeptide(L)'
;VLAETGYHAYLTALERNGLMPGQCQGIRLLKQDESRHIAYGIYLISRLLAEDPALWEGAEATMNELLPVALGVVADTFGRYEVMPFGLEESEFADYALSQFQKRLERLERARGATLEEIYAATDLAIEQNDV
;
A
#
# COMPACT_ATOMS: atom_id res chain seq x y z
N VAL A 1 0.65 -0.52 -2.44
CA VAL A 1 1.51 -1.69 -2.14
C VAL A 1 2.92 -1.52 -2.69
N LEU A 2 3.15 -1.54 -4.02
CA LEU A 2 4.51 -1.48 -4.59
C LEU A 2 5.27 -0.18 -4.24
N ALA A 3 4.66 0.99 -4.44
CA ALA A 3 5.29 2.28 -4.14
C ALA A 3 5.73 2.37 -2.67
N GLU A 4 4.85 2.00 -1.74
CA GLU A 4 5.15 2.01 -0.31
C GLU A 4 6.23 1.01 0.10
N THR A 5 6.23 -0.18 -0.51
CA THR A 5 7.27 -1.19 -0.29
C THR A 5 8.63 -0.67 -0.78
N GLY A 6 8.64 0.04 -1.92
CA GLY A 6 9.82 0.73 -2.43
C GLY A 6 10.30 1.85 -1.51
N TYR A 7 9.40 2.69 -0.99
CA TYR A 7 9.75 3.73 -0.02
C TYR A 7 10.33 3.14 1.26
N HIS A 8 9.75 2.04 1.75
CA HIS A 8 10.28 1.28 2.88
C HIS A 8 11.70 0.79 2.57
N ALA A 9 11.95 0.24 1.37
CA ALA A 9 13.27 -0.23 0.97
C ALA A 9 14.32 0.88 0.94
N TYR A 10 14.00 2.02 0.34
CA TYR A 10 14.92 3.16 0.28
C TYR A 10 15.24 3.72 1.65
N LEU A 11 14.23 3.94 2.50
CA LEU A 11 14.45 4.45 3.86
C LEU A 11 15.26 3.46 4.68
N THR A 12 14.91 2.18 4.65
CA THR A 12 15.64 1.12 5.32
C THR A 12 17.11 1.06 4.88
N ALA A 13 17.38 1.13 3.57
CA ALA A 13 18.75 1.08 3.04
C ALA A 13 19.54 2.34 3.40
N LEU A 14 18.97 3.53 3.26
CA LEU A 14 19.69 4.79 3.39
C LEU A 14 19.81 5.25 4.84
N GLU A 15 18.74 5.14 5.64
CA GLU A 15 18.71 5.62 7.01
C GLU A 15 19.53 4.75 7.95
N ARG A 16 19.45 3.42 7.82
CA ARG A 16 20.27 2.49 8.61
C ARG A 16 21.77 2.75 8.42
N ASN A 17 22.16 3.29 7.26
CA ASN A 17 23.55 3.59 6.90
C ASN A 17 23.92 5.08 7.04
N GLY A 18 22.99 5.95 7.48
CA GLY A 18 23.25 7.39 7.61
C GLY A 18 23.55 8.11 6.29
N LEU A 19 23.00 7.61 5.18
CA LEU A 19 23.29 8.09 3.82
C LEU A 19 22.17 8.99 3.27
N MET A 20 22.55 9.88 2.35
CA MET A 20 21.63 10.65 1.48
C MET A 20 20.45 11.31 2.22
N PRO A 21 20.69 12.16 3.24
CA PRO A 21 19.61 12.75 4.04
C PRO A 21 18.59 13.54 3.22
N GLY A 22 19.03 14.20 2.15
CA GLY A 22 18.13 14.90 1.21
C GLY A 22 17.20 13.94 0.45
N GLN A 23 17.69 12.77 0.05
CA GLN A 23 16.87 11.74 -0.59
C GLN A 23 15.85 11.18 0.41
N CYS A 24 16.26 10.90 1.65
CA CYS A 24 15.34 10.42 2.70
C CYS A 24 14.24 11.45 2.99
N GLN A 25 14.57 12.75 3.02
CA GLN A 25 13.57 13.81 3.15
C GLN A 25 12.62 13.84 1.95
N GLY A 26 13.15 13.75 0.72
CA GLY A 26 12.33 13.70 -0.49
C GLY A 26 11.34 12.53 -0.49
N ILE A 27 11.79 11.34 -0.08
CA ILE A 27 10.93 10.15 0.01
C ILE A 27 9.85 10.32 1.08
N ARG A 28 10.17 10.95 2.23
CA ARG A 28 9.16 11.27 3.25
C ARG A 28 8.07 12.20 2.71
N LEU A 29 8.45 13.23 1.97
CA LEU A 29 7.50 14.15 1.35
C LEU A 29 6.64 13.42 0.30
N LEU A 30 7.26 12.59 -0.54
CA LEU A 30 6.54 11.79 -1.51
C LEU A 30 5.55 10.82 -0.86
N LYS A 31 5.94 10.19 0.27
CA LYS A 31 5.05 9.32 1.05
C LYS A 31 3.85 10.08 1.63
N GLN A 32 4.03 11.34 2.05
CA GLN A 32 2.92 12.18 2.52
C GLN A 32 1.93 12.54 1.40
N ASP A 33 2.40 12.63 0.16
CA ASP A 33 1.52 12.86 -0.99
C ASP A 33 0.79 11.57 -1.40
N GLU A 34 1.51 10.44 -1.36
CA GLU A 34 0.96 9.13 -1.74
C GLU A 34 -0.18 8.67 -0.82
N SER A 35 -0.17 9.05 0.47
CA SER A 35 -1.29 8.75 1.37
C SER A 35 -2.60 9.35 0.85
N ARG A 36 -2.58 10.54 0.24
CA ARG A 36 -3.79 11.15 -0.35
C ARG A 36 -4.27 10.41 -1.59
N HIS A 37 -3.35 9.89 -2.42
CA HIS A 37 -3.70 9.08 -3.58
C HIS A 37 -4.37 7.76 -3.17
N ILE A 38 -3.80 7.08 -2.17
CA ILE A 38 -4.36 5.83 -1.64
C ILE A 38 -5.74 6.10 -1.01
N ALA A 39 -5.88 7.19 -0.24
CA ALA A 39 -7.13 7.53 0.44
C ALA A 39 -8.25 7.73 -0.56
N TYR A 40 -7.99 8.52 -1.62
CA TYR A 40 -8.95 8.75 -2.68
C TYR A 40 -9.33 7.45 -3.40
N GLY A 41 -8.36 6.59 -3.70
CA GLY A 41 -8.60 5.29 -4.33
C GLY A 41 -9.51 4.39 -3.48
N ILE A 42 -9.21 4.28 -2.17
CA ILE A 42 -10.04 3.50 -1.23
C ILE A 42 -11.45 4.11 -1.15
N TYR A 43 -11.57 5.42 -0.97
CA TYR A 43 -12.85 6.12 -0.94
C TYR A 43 -13.70 5.82 -2.17
N LEU A 44 -13.11 5.97 -3.37
CA LEU A 44 -13.83 5.79 -4.62
C LEU A 44 -14.32 4.34 -4.77
N ILE A 45 -13.45 3.36 -4.52
CA ILE A 45 -13.83 1.94 -4.65
C ILE A 45 -14.87 1.58 -3.59
N SER A 46 -14.68 1.99 -2.33
CA SER A 46 -15.65 1.76 -1.25
C SER A 46 -17.03 2.32 -1.59
N ARG A 47 -17.08 3.54 -2.13
CA ARG A 47 -18.33 4.16 -2.59
C ARG A 47 -19.02 3.33 -3.68
N LEU A 48 -18.27 2.91 -4.70
CA LEU A 48 -18.81 2.10 -5.79
C LEU A 48 -19.33 0.75 -5.27
N LEU A 49 -18.62 0.11 -4.35
CA LEU A 49 -19.04 -1.16 -3.72
C LEU A 49 -20.30 -1.03 -2.85
N ALA A 50 -20.52 0.12 -2.21
CA ALA A 50 -21.75 0.39 -1.47
C ALA A 50 -22.94 0.68 -2.38
N GLU A 51 -22.72 1.35 -3.51
CA GLU A 51 -23.76 1.62 -4.50
C GLU A 51 -24.15 0.36 -5.30
N ASP A 52 -23.18 -0.50 -5.64
CA ASP A 52 -23.40 -1.77 -6.33
C ASP A 52 -22.55 -2.91 -5.71
N PRO A 53 -23.14 -3.72 -4.81
CA PRO A 53 -22.45 -4.86 -4.18
C PRO A 53 -21.97 -5.94 -5.16
N ALA A 54 -22.51 -6.01 -6.37
CA ALA A 54 -22.08 -7.00 -7.37
C ALA A 54 -20.66 -6.72 -7.89
N LEU A 55 -20.16 -5.49 -7.74
CA LEU A 55 -18.79 -5.11 -8.13
C LEU A 55 -17.71 -5.76 -7.24
N TRP A 56 -18.08 -6.29 -6.08
CA TRP A 56 -17.13 -6.90 -5.14
C TRP A 56 -16.31 -8.03 -5.77
N GLU A 57 -16.97 -8.97 -6.46
CA GLU A 57 -16.27 -10.13 -7.03
C GLU A 57 -15.20 -9.70 -8.03
N GLY A 58 -15.48 -8.68 -8.85
CA GLY A 58 -14.52 -8.12 -9.80
C GLY A 58 -13.36 -7.41 -9.12
N ALA A 59 -13.64 -6.62 -8.08
CA ALA A 59 -12.61 -5.91 -7.31
C ALA A 59 -11.68 -6.90 -6.58
N GLU A 60 -12.25 -7.88 -5.88
CA GLU A 60 -11.52 -8.92 -5.15
C GLU A 60 -10.69 -9.79 -6.11
N ALA A 61 -11.27 -10.22 -7.23
CA ALA A 61 -10.56 -11.00 -8.24
C ALA A 61 -9.37 -10.22 -8.81
N THR A 62 -9.57 -8.94 -9.16
CA THR A 62 -8.50 -8.09 -9.68
C THR A 62 -7.37 -7.90 -8.66
N MET A 63 -7.72 -7.68 -7.39
CA MET A 63 -6.73 -7.55 -6.31
C MET A 63 -5.92 -8.84 -6.14
N ASN A 64 -6.57 -10.00 -6.13
CA ASN A 64 -5.92 -11.30 -5.99
C ASN A 64 -5.08 -11.67 -7.22
N GLU A 65 -5.50 -11.29 -8.44
CA GLU A 65 -4.74 -11.49 -9.67
C GLU A 65 -3.43 -10.68 -9.68
N LEU A 66 -3.47 -9.45 -9.19
CA LEU A 66 -2.32 -8.54 -9.18
C LEU A 66 -1.34 -8.80 -8.04
N LEU A 67 -1.77 -9.44 -6.95
CA LEU A 67 -0.92 -9.68 -5.77
C LEU A 67 0.33 -10.52 -6.10
N PRO A 68 0.25 -11.68 -6.80
CA PRO A 68 1.43 -12.46 -7.19
C PRO A 68 2.38 -11.66 -8.08
N VAL A 69 1.86 -10.81 -8.97
CA VAL A 69 2.68 -9.94 -9.84
C VAL A 69 3.44 -8.92 -9.01
N ALA A 70 2.79 -8.32 -8.01
CA ALA A 70 3.43 -7.37 -7.10
C ALA A 70 4.53 -8.01 -6.24
N LEU A 71 4.29 -9.22 -5.71
CA LEU A 71 5.32 -9.96 -4.98
C LEU A 71 6.46 -10.42 -5.88
N GLY A 72 6.16 -10.78 -7.13
CA GLY A 72 7.16 -11.11 -8.15
C GLY A 72 8.14 -9.98 -8.41
N VAL A 73 7.69 -8.71 -8.37
CA VAL A 73 8.58 -7.55 -8.51
C VAL A 73 9.60 -7.47 -7.36
N VAL A 74 9.19 -7.83 -6.14
CA VAL A 74 10.10 -7.89 -4.98
C VAL A 74 11.11 -9.01 -5.20
N ALA A 75 10.65 -10.24 -5.49
CA ALA A 75 11.52 -11.38 -5.74
C ALA A 75 12.52 -11.13 -6.88
N ASP A 76 12.07 -10.56 -8.00
CA ASP A 76 12.91 -10.21 -9.14
C ASP A 76 13.97 -9.16 -8.77
N THR A 77 13.65 -8.24 -7.86
CA THR A 77 14.60 -7.22 -7.41
C THR A 77 15.72 -7.85 -6.58
N PHE A 78 15.37 -8.80 -5.70
CA PHE A 78 16.32 -9.51 -4.86
C PHE A 78 17.17 -10.51 -5.66
N GLY A 79 16.54 -11.25 -6.59
CA GLY A 79 17.23 -12.22 -7.45
C GLY A 79 18.26 -11.63 -8.41
N ARG A 80 18.32 -10.30 -8.55
CA ARG A 80 19.37 -9.60 -9.34
C ARG A 80 20.73 -9.54 -8.63
N TYR A 81 20.78 -9.83 -7.33
CA TYR A 81 22.00 -9.75 -6.55
C TYR A 81 22.32 -11.11 -5.91
N GLU A 82 23.55 -11.59 -6.08
CA GLU A 82 24.04 -12.79 -5.38
C GLU A 82 24.12 -12.55 -3.86
N VAL A 83 24.50 -11.33 -3.47
CA VAL A 83 24.49 -10.84 -2.09
C VAL A 83 23.77 -9.51 -2.07
N MET A 84 22.67 -9.43 -1.32
CA MET A 84 21.87 -8.21 -1.25
C MET A 84 22.65 -7.05 -0.63
N PRO A 85 22.75 -5.90 -1.32
CA PRO A 85 23.37 -4.72 -0.75
C PRO A 85 22.52 -4.17 0.41
N PHE A 86 23.16 -3.38 1.28
CA PHE A 86 22.54 -2.71 2.44
C PHE A 86 21.92 -3.65 3.49
N GLY A 87 22.19 -4.96 3.45
CA GLY A 87 21.71 -5.92 4.44
C GLY A 87 20.18 -6.04 4.45
N LEU A 88 19.55 -5.90 3.29
CA LEU A 88 18.11 -6.03 3.12
C LEU A 88 17.71 -7.50 3.04
N GLU A 89 16.58 -7.84 3.66
CA GLU A 89 16.02 -9.19 3.65
C GLU A 89 14.73 -9.23 2.82
N GLU A 90 14.63 -10.16 1.87
CA GLU A 90 13.48 -10.27 0.95
C GLU A 90 12.16 -10.44 1.71
N SER A 91 12.18 -11.28 2.76
CA SER A 91 11.03 -11.55 3.63
C SER A 91 10.48 -10.27 4.27
N GLU A 92 11.33 -9.33 4.69
CA GLU A 92 10.89 -8.06 5.28
C GLU A 92 9.98 -7.29 4.31
N PHE A 93 10.34 -7.28 3.02
CA PHE A 93 9.59 -6.55 1.99
C PHE A 93 8.37 -7.31 1.49
N ALA A 94 8.46 -8.62 1.37
CA ALA A 94 7.31 -9.47 1.04
C ALA A 94 6.22 -9.37 2.11
N ASP A 95 6.60 -9.46 3.40
CA ASP A 95 5.69 -9.34 4.53
C ASP A 95 5.09 -7.93 4.62
N TYR A 96 5.89 -6.89 4.39
CA TYR A 96 5.41 -5.52 4.32
C TYR A 96 4.37 -5.35 3.20
N ALA A 97 4.66 -5.82 1.99
CA ALA A 97 3.75 -5.75 0.86
C ALA A 97 2.43 -6.49 1.14
N LEU A 98 2.50 -7.69 1.74
CA LEU A 98 1.33 -8.48 2.11
C LEU A 98 0.48 -7.76 3.17
N SER A 99 1.10 -7.17 4.20
CA SER A 99 0.39 -6.40 5.22
C SER A 99 -0.35 -5.20 4.62
N GLN A 100 0.27 -4.52 3.65
CA GLN A 100 -0.30 -3.38 2.95
C GLN A 100 -1.43 -3.78 1.99
N PHE A 101 -1.39 -5.00 1.48
CA PHE A 101 -2.48 -5.58 0.69
C PHE A 101 -3.68 -5.92 1.60
N GLN A 102 -3.44 -6.65 2.69
CA GLN A 102 -4.48 -7.09 3.62
C GLN A 102 -5.25 -5.90 4.21
N LYS A 103 -4.55 -4.87 4.68
CA LYS A 103 -5.18 -3.63 5.20
C LYS A 103 -6.14 -2.99 4.21
N ARG A 104 -5.80 -3.00 2.92
CA ARG A 104 -6.64 -2.42 1.85
C ARG A 104 -7.85 -3.30 1.58
N LEU A 105 -7.65 -4.61 1.47
CA LEU A 105 -8.72 -5.56 1.25
C LEU A 105 -9.76 -5.48 2.38
N GLU A 106 -9.31 -5.47 3.63
CA GLU A 106 -10.19 -5.31 4.82
C GLU A 106 -10.96 -3.98 4.83
N ARG A 107 -10.36 -2.89 4.33
CA ARG A 107 -11.06 -1.60 4.22
C ARG A 107 -12.17 -1.65 3.17
N LEU A 108 -11.90 -2.26 2.02
CA LEU A 108 -12.88 -2.41 0.95
C LEU A 108 -13.99 -3.40 1.33
N GLU A 109 -13.65 -4.49 2.03
CA GLU A 109 -14.63 -5.46 2.50
C GLU A 109 -15.62 -4.82 3.48
N ARG A 110 -15.14 -3.97 4.39
CA ARG A 110 -16.00 -3.21 5.32
C ARG A 110 -16.96 -2.24 4.63
N ALA A 111 -16.65 -1.79 3.41
CA ALA A 111 -17.55 -0.92 2.66
C ALA A 111 -18.76 -1.70 2.09
N ARG A 112 -18.71 -3.03 2.05
CA ARG A 112 -19.82 -3.87 1.58
C ARG A 112 -21.00 -3.74 2.54
N GLY A 113 -22.11 -3.23 2.04
CA GLY A 113 -23.32 -3.03 2.83
C GLY A 113 -23.25 -1.83 3.79
N ALA A 114 -22.17 -1.04 3.74
CA ALA A 114 -22.12 0.26 4.39
C ALA A 114 -22.96 1.28 3.61
N THR A 115 -23.51 2.26 4.32
CA THR A 115 -24.16 3.42 3.74
C THR A 115 -23.11 4.43 3.25
N LEU A 116 -23.52 5.33 2.34
CA LEU A 116 -22.64 6.41 1.88
C LEU A 116 -22.19 7.33 3.02
N GLU A 117 -23.06 7.57 4.00
CA GLU A 117 -22.73 8.38 5.19
C GLU A 117 -21.64 7.72 6.03
N GLU A 118 -21.70 6.39 6.22
CA GLU A 118 -20.66 5.64 6.93
C GLU A 118 -19.32 5.65 6.18
N ILE A 119 -19.35 5.58 4.85
CA ILE A 119 -18.14 5.68 4.02
C ILE A 119 -17.50 7.06 4.14
N TYR A 120 -18.30 8.13 4.13
CA TYR A 120 -17.79 9.49 4.28
C TYR A 120 -17.17 9.69 5.66
N ALA A 121 -17.86 9.27 6.72
CA ALA A 121 -17.34 9.33 8.08
C ALA A 121 -16.04 8.53 8.27
N ALA A 122 -15.95 7.32 7.69
CA ALA A 122 -14.74 6.51 7.73
C ALA A 122 -13.58 7.13 6.95
N THR A 123 -13.88 7.83 5.86
CA THR A 123 -12.87 8.54 5.05
C THR A 123 -12.33 9.75 5.80
N ASP A 124 -13.20 10.55 6.42
CA ASP A 124 -12.81 11.71 7.22
C ASP A 124 -11.92 11.28 8.41
N LEU A 125 -12.30 10.21 9.10
CA LEU A 125 -11.51 9.66 10.21
C LEU A 125 -10.12 9.16 9.76
N ALA A 126 -10.03 8.51 8.60
CA ALA A 126 -8.75 8.06 8.03
C ALA A 126 -7.84 9.23 7.65
N ILE A 127 -8.41 10.34 7.15
CA ILE A 127 -7.69 11.57 6.84
C ILE A 127 -7.15 12.22 8.13
N GLU A 128 -7.97 12.31 9.19
CA GLU A 128 -7.56 12.89 10.46
C GLU A 128 -6.45 12.10 11.16
N GLN A 129 -6.45 10.78 11.04
CA GLN A 129 -5.49 9.90 11.71
C GLN A 129 -4.15 9.76 10.96
N ASN A 130 -4.02 10.28 9.73
CA ASN A 130 -2.93 9.95 8.80
C ASN A 130 -2.75 8.43 8.57
N ASP A 131 -3.78 7.64 8.91
CA ASP A 131 -3.81 6.19 8.75
C ASP A 131 -4.39 5.86 7.38
N VAL A 132 -3.62 6.10 6.32
CA VAL A 132 -3.95 5.62 4.98
C VAL A 132 -2.98 4.54 4.57
#